data_AF-A0A2P9H3J6-F1
#
_entry.id   AF-A0A2P9H3J6-F1
#
_cell.length_a   1.000
_cell.length_b   1.000
_cell.length_c   1.000
_cell.angle_alpha   90.00
_cell.angle_beta   90.00
_cell.angle_gamma   90.00
#
_symmetry.space_group_name_H-M   'P 1'
#
loop_
_entity.id
_entity.type
_entity.pdbx_description
1 polymer ?
#
loop_
_entity_poly.entity_id
_entity_poly.type
_entity_poly.pdbx_seq_one_letter_code
_entity_poly.pdbx_strand_id
1 'polypeptide(L)' 'MIGGFGLVAYPARWGSSGIMSFICNHEGVVYEKNLGKDTQAVVSKMSLFNPDPTWSKSKDQ' A
#
# COMPACT_ATOMS: atom_id res chain seq x y z
N MET A 1 23.16 1.52 -8.73
CA MET A 1 21.89 1.25 -8.02
C MET A 1 21.08 2.53 -8.10
N ILE A 2 20.12 2.62 -9.01
CA ILE A 2 19.16 3.74 -9.00
C ILE A 2 18.19 3.36 -7.87
N GLY A 3 18.31 4.02 -6.73
CA GLY A 3 17.50 3.70 -5.55
C GLY A 3 16.04 4.02 -5.82
N GLY A 4 15.26 3.02 -6.23
CA GLY A 4 13.81 3.16 -6.30
C GLY A 4 13.25 3.43 -4.91
N PHE A 5 12.13 4.15 -4.85
CA PHE A 5 11.37 4.36 -3.63
C PHE A 5 10.02 3.65 -3.72
N GLY A 6 9.42 3.40 -2.56
CA GLY A 6 8.05 2.95 -2.42
C GLY A 6 7.28 3.91 -1.52
N LEU A 7 6.05 4.22 -1.88
CA LEU A 7 5.13 4.93 -0.99
C LEU A 7 3.99 4.00 -0.61
N VAL A 8 3.43 4.26 0.57
CA VAL A 8 2.25 3.56 1.08
C VAL A 8 1.25 4.59 1.60
N ALA A 9 0.01 4.49 1.15
CA ALA A 9 -1.10 5.30 1.60
C ALA A 9 -2.16 4.38 2.21
N TYR A 10 -2.73 4.80 3.35
CA TYR A 10 -3.71 4.01 4.08
C TYR A 10 -4.70 4.93 4.81
N PRO A 11 -5.90 4.45 5.16
CA PRO A 11 -6.89 5.26 5.88
C PRO A 11 -6.36 5.66 7.26
N ALA A 12 -6.53 6.94 7.61
CA ALA A 12 -6.22 7.43 8.95
C ALA A 12 -7.00 6.66 10.04
N ARG A 13 -8.23 6.25 9.75
CA ARG A 13 -9.03 5.32 10.57
C ARG A 13 -9.71 4.30 9.67
N TRP A 14 -9.28 3.04 9.75
CA TRP A 14 -9.86 1.95 8.98
C TRP A 14 -11.37 1.83 9.24
N GLY A 15 -12.14 1.67 8.17
CA GLY A 15 -13.61 1.56 8.20
C GLY A 15 -14.34 2.91 8.33
N SER A 16 -13.65 3.99 8.71
CA SER A 16 -14.25 5.34 8.81
C SER A 16 -13.80 6.25 7.67
N SER A 17 -12.49 6.31 7.38
CA SER A 17 -11.93 7.11 6.29
C SER A 17 -11.63 6.28 5.04
N GLY A 18 -12.09 5.02 5.00
CA GLY A 18 -11.80 4.05 3.95
C GLY A 18 -11.31 2.71 4.50
N ILE A 19 -11.23 1.70 3.63
CA ILE A 19 -10.76 0.34 3.96
C ILE A 19 -9.56 -0.12 3.13
N MET A 20 -9.22 0.61 2.07
CA MET A 20 -8.17 0.23 1.12
C MET A 20 -6.84 0.86 1.49
N SER A 21 -5.76 0.10 1.33
CA SER A 21 -4.39 0.59 1.35
C SER A 21 -3.82 0.52 -0.05
N PHE A 22 -2.93 1.46 -0.36
CA PHE A 22 -2.29 1.60 -1.66
C PHE A 22 -0.78 1.65 -1.50
N ILE A 23 -0.05 1.02 -2.41
CA ILE A 23 1.40 1.16 -2.52
C ILE A 23 1.76 1.54 -3.95
N CYS A 24 2.75 2.40 -4.11
CA CYS A 24 3.28 2.75 -5.43
C CYS A 24 4.80 2.63 -5.50
N ASN A 25 5.30 2.26 -6.68
CA ASN A 25 6.72 2.20 -6.98
C ASN A 25 7.20 3.46 -7.72
N HIS A 26 8.52 3.55 -7.95
CA HIS A 26 9.17 4.63 -8.69
C HIS A 26 8.72 4.77 -10.16
N GLU A 27 8.06 3.76 -10.72
CA GLU A 27 7.49 3.77 -12.08
C GLU A 27 6.03 4.27 -12.08
N GLY A 28 5.48 4.60 -10.90
CA GLY A 28 4.10 5.04 -10.74
C GLY A 28 3.07 3.92 -10.79
N VAL A 29 3.48 2.65 -10.77
CA VAL A 29 2.54 1.51 -10.70
C VAL A 29 1.93 1.46 -9.31
N VAL A 30 0.59 1.52 -9.25
CA VAL A 30 -0.17 1.49 -8.00
C VAL A 30 -0.79 0.12 -7.79
N TYR A 31 -0.61 -0.42 -6.58
CA TYR A 31 -1.29 -1.62 -6.12
C TYR A 31 -2.19 -1.28 -4.95
N GLU A 32 -3.27 -2.03 -4.80
CA GLU A 32 -4.27 -1.89 -3.76
C GLU A 32 -4.51 -3.21 -3.02
N LYS A 33 -4.74 -3.11 -1.71
CA LYS A 33 -5.08 -4.24 -0.84
C LYS A 33 -5.82 -3.73 0.39
N ASN A 34 -6.81 -4.49 0.85
CA ASN A 34 -7.40 -4.28 2.17
C ASN A 34 -6.55 -5.01 3.22
N LEU A 35 -5.85 -4.24 4.07
CA LEU A 35 -5.02 -4.78 5.16
C LEU A 35 -5.81 -4.98 6.47
N GLY A 36 -7.10 -4.65 6.49
CA GLY A 36 -7.98 -4.82 7.65
C GLY A 36 -7.76 -3.77 8.74
N LYS A 37 -8.39 -4.00 9.90
CA LYS A 37 -8.36 -3.06 11.06
C LYS A 37 -6.93 -2.73 11.53
N ASP A 38 -5.99 -3.64 11.32
CA ASP A 38 -4.59 -3.51 11.74
C ASP A 38 -3.70 -2.81 10.71
N THR A 39 -4.30 -2.18 9.69
CA THR A 39 -3.58 -1.51 8.59
C THR A 39 -2.42 -0.62 9.10
N GLN A 40 -2.65 0.21 10.12
CA GLN A 40 -1.62 1.10 10.65
C GLN A 40 -0.42 0.30 11.20
N ALA A 41 -0.66 -0.74 11.99
CA ALA A 41 0.40 -1.57 12.57
C ALA A 41 1.17 -2.37 11.50
N VAL A 42 0.48 -2.82 10.45
CA VAL A 42 1.10 -3.50 9.30
C VAL A 42 1.99 -2.54 8.53
N VAL A 43 1.47 -1.36 8.18
CA VAL A 43 2.19 -0.37 7.39
C VAL A 43 3.41 0.20 8.14
N SER A 44 3.30 0.47 9.44
CA SER A 44 4.44 0.95 10.24
C SER A 44 5.62 -0.02 10.33
N LYS A 45 5.41 -1.31 10.00
CA LYS A 45 6.46 -2.34 9.97
C LYS A 45 7.05 -2.55 8.58
N MET A 46 6.51 -1.91 7.54
CA MET A 46 7.03 -2.03 6.19
C MET A 46 8.34 -1.27 6.04
N SER A 47 9.42 -2.00 5.75
CA SER A 47 10.74 -1.43 5.48
C SER A 47 11.17 -1.56 4.02
N LEU A 48 10.44 -2.34 3.23
CA LEU A 48 10.74 -2.66 1.83
C LEU A 48 9.45 -2.61 1.01
N PHE A 49 9.58 -2.14 -0.23
CA PHE A 49 8.53 -2.30 -1.22
C PHE A 49 8.55 -3.76 -1.73
N ASN A 50 7.62 -4.57 -1.26
CA ASN A 50 7.48 -5.98 -1.66
C ASN A 50 6.00 -6.38 -1.72
N PRO A 51 5.26 -5.98 -2.77
CA PRO A 51 3.90 -6.47 -2.99
C PRO A 51 3.93 -7.98 -3.19
N ASP A 52 3.39 -8.71 -2.22
CA ASP A 52 3.09 -10.13 -2.38
C ASP A 52 1.92 -10.34 -3.37
N PRO A 53 1.65 -11.57 -3.84
CA PRO A 53 0.60 -11.86 -4.84
C PRO A 53 -0.84 -11.51 -4.42
N THR A 54 -1.08 -11.15 -3.15
CA THR A 54 -2.41 -10.73 -2.68
C THR A 54 -2.68 -9.25 -2.91
N TRP A 55 -1.68 -8.48 -3.35
CA TRP A 55 -1.85 -7.12 -3.85
C TRP A 55 -2.39 -7.16 -5.28
N SER A 56 -3.43 -6.36 -5.54
CA SER A 56 -4.00 -6.21 -6.88
C SER A 56 -3.50 -4.92 -7.50
N LYS A 57 -3.22 -4.90 -8.82
CA LYS A 57 -2.99 -3.63 -9.52
C LYS A 57 -4.26 -2.79 -9.41
N SER A 58 -4.14 -1.53 -9.00
CA SER A 58 -5.30 -0.67 -8.84
C SER A 58 -5.98 -0.45 -10.19
N LYS A 59 -7.32 -0.45 -10.18
CA LYS A 59 -8.14 -0.36 -11.40
C LYS A 59 -8.21 1.05 -11.96
N ASP A 60 -7.80 2.04 -11.18
CA ASP A 60 -7.88 3.46 -11.53
C ASP A 60 -6.65 3.95 -12.32
N GLN A 61 -5.84 3.01 -12.86
CA GLN A 61 -4.62 3.28 -13.61
C GLN A 61 -4.81 3.07 -15.11
#